data_AF-A0A2G6GFE4-F1
#
_entry.id   AF-A0A2G6GFE4-F1
#
_cell.length_a   1.000
_cell.length_b   1.000
_cell.length_c   1.000
_cell.angle_alpha   90.00
_cell.angle_beta   90.00
_cell.angle_gamma   90.00
#
_symmetry.space_group_name_H-M   'P 1'
#
loop_
_entity.id
_entity.type
_entity.pdbx_description
1 polymer ?
#
loop_
_entity_poly.entity_id
_entity_poly.type
_entity_poly.pdbx_seq_one_letter_code
_entity_poly.pdbx_strand_id
1 'polypeptide(L)'
;MGLYGEGVKLLQKTSGDLKIVVNSLSMNKKRALLSVYDKAGLATFATALAKMDWELVASGGTARQLREAGLTVMEITNMTGTPEMLGGRVKTLHPVVHGGILARDIPQDKADLAAQQIQMIDLVACNLYPFADTIAKPGITLAEAIEQIDIGGVTLLRAAAKNFARVTIVCDPNDYGTLIDELKENGRVPHAHRQKLAIKAFAHTRDYDTAITTYLKNQWSANEQ
;
A
#
# COMPACT_ATOMS: atom_id res chain seq x y z
N MET A 1 17.78 -27.72 22.57
CA MET A 1 18.63 -26.74 23.27
C MET A 1 19.22 -25.84 22.20
N GLY A 2 18.82 -24.56 22.19
CA GLY A 2 19.16 -23.58 21.14
C GLY A 2 17.96 -22.70 20.78
N LEU A 3 17.48 -21.91 21.74
CA LEU A 3 16.42 -20.92 21.56
C LEU A 3 17.05 -19.56 21.25
N TYR A 4 16.55 -18.93 20.18
CA TYR A 4 16.43 -17.49 19.93
C TYR A 4 17.47 -16.52 20.52
N GLY A 5 18.33 -16.02 19.62
CA GLY A 5 18.45 -14.59 19.30
C GLY A 5 18.89 -13.64 20.40
N GLU A 6 20.21 -13.49 20.55
CA GLU A 6 20.80 -12.36 21.26
C GLU A 6 20.48 -11.03 20.57
N GLY A 7 19.86 -10.13 21.31
CA GLY A 7 19.57 -8.76 20.89
C GLY A 7 19.34 -7.86 22.10
N VAL A 8 20.18 -7.97 23.12
CA VAL A 8 20.14 -7.11 24.31
C VAL A 8 21.28 -6.09 24.21
N LYS A 9 20.95 -4.83 23.88
CA LYS A 9 21.86 -3.71 24.11
C LYS A 9 21.65 -3.21 25.54
N LEU A 10 22.58 -3.53 26.44
CA LEU A 10 22.66 -2.92 27.77
C LEU A 10 23.05 -1.45 27.62
N LEU A 11 22.15 -0.53 27.98
CA LEU A 11 22.49 0.88 28.19
C LEU A 11 22.82 1.13 29.66
N GLN A 12 23.81 2.00 29.86
CA GLN A 12 24.54 2.23 31.10
C GLN A 12 23.68 2.72 32.28
N LYS A 13 24.18 2.35 33.46
CA LYS A 13 23.64 2.50 34.81
C LYS A 13 23.58 3.97 35.27
N THR A 14 22.43 4.44 35.73
CA THR A 14 22.30 5.43 36.83
C THR A 14 21.07 5.07 37.67
N SER A 15 21.16 5.39 38.96
CA SER A 15 20.41 4.78 40.07
C SER A 15 18.89 5.01 40.05
N GLY A 16 18.14 3.99 40.48
CA GLY A 16 16.74 4.11 40.93
C GLY A 16 15.69 3.72 39.88
N ASP A 17 14.95 2.64 40.17
CA ASP A 17 13.79 2.11 39.43
C ASP A 17 14.06 1.46 38.07
N LEU A 18 14.29 0.15 38.12
CA LEU A 18 14.29 -0.75 36.97
C LEU A 18 12.84 -0.90 36.43
N LYS A 19 12.34 0.10 35.69
CA LYS A 19 11.23 -0.17 34.76
C LYS A 19 11.80 -1.05 33.65
N ILE A 20 11.45 -2.33 33.68
CA ILE A 20 11.59 -3.18 32.50
C ILE A 20 10.67 -2.57 31.45
N VAL A 21 11.22 -1.69 30.61
CA VAL A 21 10.61 -1.35 29.33
C VAL A 21 10.81 -2.60 28.48
N VAL A 22 9.88 -3.54 28.62
CA VAL A 22 9.68 -4.55 27.59
C VAL A 22 9.27 -3.73 26.38
N ASN A 23 10.24 -3.38 25.52
CA ASN A 23 9.91 -3.15 24.12
C ASN A 23 9.30 -4.47 23.70
N SER A 24 7.97 -4.55 23.73
CA SER A 24 7.28 -5.67 23.14
C SER A 24 7.77 -5.63 21.70
N LEU A 25 8.58 -6.63 21.34
CA LEU A 25 8.82 -6.95 19.95
C LEU A 25 7.42 -7.15 19.41
N SER A 26 6.89 -6.11 18.75
CA SER A 26 5.53 -6.10 18.25
C SER A 26 5.37 -7.41 17.49
N MET A 27 4.58 -8.33 18.05
CA MET A 27 4.24 -9.57 17.36
C MET A 27 3.76 -9.15 15.98
N ASN A 28 4.37 -9.69 14.93
CA ASN A 28 4.27 -9.26 13.54
C ASN A 28 2.83 -8.86 13.18
N LYS A 29 2.49 -7.57 13.37
CA LYS A 29 1.12 -7.08 13.17
C LYS A 29 0.84 -7.11 11.68
N LYS A 30 -0.38 -7.50 11.32
CA LYS A 30 -0.78 -7.44 9.91
C LYS A 30 -0.77 -5.99 9.44
N ARG A 31 -0.27 -5.75 8.24
CA ARG A 31 -0.07 -4.39 7.73
C ARG A 31 -0.91 -4.13 6.50
N ALA A 32 -1.63 -3.01 6.51
CA ALA A 32 -2.40 -2.50 5.38
C ALA A 32 -1.74 -1.23 4.82
N LEU A 33 -1.35 -1.27 3.54
CA LEU A 33 -0.90 -0.09 2.80
C LEU A 33 -2.08 0.53 2.06
N LEU A 34 -2.36 1.80 2.34
CA LEU A 34 -3.50 2.56 1.84
C LEU A 34 -2.98 3.74 0.99
N SER A 35 -3.25 3.72 -0.32
CA SER A 35 -2.86 4.79 -1.25
C SER A 35 -3.94 4.98 -2.29
N VAL A 36 -4.94 5.79 -1.97
CA VAL A 36 -6.16 5.93 -2.79
C VAL A 36 -6.40 7.38 -3.24
N TYR A 37 -6.77 7.52 -4.51
CA TYR A 37 -7.34 8.75 -5.03
C TYR A 37 -8.77 8.93 -4.53
N ASP A 38 -9.66 8.01 -4.88
CA ASP A 38 -11.04 7.97 -4.41
C ASP A 38 -11.07 7.45 -2.98
N LYS A 39 -11.59 8.28 -2.09
CA LYS A 39 -11.61 8.08 -0.64
C LYS A 39 -12.98 7.63 -0.14
N ALA A 40 -13.92 7.32 -1.04
CA ALA A 40 -15.21 6.77 -0.68
C ALA A 40 -15.04 5.55 0.25
N GLY A 41 -15.73 5.57 1.41
CA GLY A 41 -15.68 4.49 2.38
C GLY A 41 -14.33 4.25 3.08
N LEU A 42 -13.25 4.98 2.76
CA LEU A 42 -11.90 4.70 3.25
C LEU A 42 -11.82 4.75 4.78
N ALA A 43 -12.37 5.79 5.40
CA ALA A 43 -12.31 5.96 6.86
C ALA A 43 -13.01 4.81 7.59
N THR A 44 -14.17 4.36 7.09
CA THR A 44 -14.90 3.21 7.64
C THR A 44 -14.11 1.92 7.48
N PHE A 45 -13.53 1.70 6.29
CA PHE A 45 -12.71 0.54 6.00
C PHE A 45 -11.47 0.47 6.91
N ALA A 46 -10.71 1.56 6.99
CA ALA A 46 -9.52 1.66 7.82
C ALA A 46 -9.82 1.55 9.33
N THR A 47 -10.95 2.10 9.78
CA THR A 47 -11.41 1.94 11.17
C THR A 47 -11.69 0.48 11.50
N ALA A 48 -12.31 -0.26 10.58
CA ALA A 48 -12.56 -1.69 10.78
C ALA A 48 -11.26 -2.49 10.84
N LEU A 49 -10.28 -2.20 9.98
CA LEU A 49 -8.94 -2.79 10.03
C LEU A 49 -8.23 -2.50 11.36
N ALA A 50 -8.24 -1.23 11.81
CA ALA A 50 -7.62 -0.83 13.07
C ALA A 50 -8.26 -1.53 14.29
N LYS A 51 -9.58 -1.73 14.29
CA LYS A 51 -10.29 -2.52 15.33
C LYS A 51 -9.87 -3.99 15.36
N MET A 52 -9.32 -4.52 14.27
CA MET A 52 -8.75 -5.86 14.17
C MET A 52 -7.22 -5.88 14.40
N ASP A 53 -6.67 -4.81 14.99
CA ASP A 53 -5.24 -4.63 15.30
C ASP A 53 -4.30 -4.62 14.08
N TRP A 54 -4.81 -4.19 12.92
CA TRP A 54 -3.96 -3.97 11.74
C TRP A 54 -3.19 -2.66 11.87
N GLU A 55 -1.91 -2.69 11.50
CA GLU A 55 -1.11 -1.49 11.32
C GLU A 55 -1.46 -0.83 9.98
N LEU A 56 -1.80 0.46 10.04
CA LEU A 56 -2.14 1.25 8.86
C LEU A 56 -0.91 2.03 8.41
N VAL A 57 -0.54 1.87 7.13
CA VAL A 57 0.48 2.65 6.44
C VAL A 57 -0.20 3.39 5.29
N ALA A 58 0.03 4.69 5.14
CA ALA A 58 -0.60 5.46 4.07
C ALA A 58 0.31 6.51 3.44
N SER A 59 -0.06 6.96 2.24
CA SER A 59 0.66 8.00 1.48
C SER A 59 -0.06 9.36 1.57
N GLY A 60 0.71 10.44 1.76
CA GLY A 60 0.28 11.85 1.59
C GLY A 60 -1.16 12.15 2.02
N GLY A 61 -2.00 12.54 1.06
CA GLY A 61 -3.41 12.89 1.30
C GLY A 61 -4.27 11.76 1.89
N THR A 62 -3.92 10.49 1.65
CA THR A 62 -4.56 9.33 2.28
C THR A 62 -4.26 9.31 3.79
N ALA A 63 -2.98 9.48 4.16
CA ALA A 63 -2.56 9.52 5.56
C ALA A 63 -3.21 10.69 6.31
N ARG A 64 -3.28 11.87 5.68
CA ARG A 64 -3.97 13.04 6.24
C ARG A 64 -5.44 12.76 6.57
N GLN A 65 -6.20 12.24 5.61
CA GLN A 65 -7.63 11.98 5.81
C GLN A 65 -7.87 10.96 6.93
N LEU A 66 -7.05 9.90 7.00
CA LEU A 66 -7.19 8.89 8.04
C LEU A 66 -6.89 9.46 9.44
N ARG A 67 -5.92 10.37 9.56
CA ARG A 67 -5.66 11.08 10.83
C ARG A 67 -6.78 12.00 11.22
N GLU A 68 -7.36 12.73 10.26
CA GLU A 68 -8.55 13.57 10.49
C GLU A 68 -9.74 12.72 10.98
N ALA A 69 -9.81 11.44 10.58
CA ALA A 69 -10.76 10.46 11.11
C ALA A 69 -10.36 9.84 12.47
N GLY A 70 -9.28 10.32 13.10
CA GLY A 70 -8.82 9.87 14.42
C GLY A 70 -8.02 8.57 14.42
N LEU A 71 -7.54 8.10 13.26
CA LEU A 71 -6.79 6.85 13.16
C LEU A 71 -5.27 7.07 13.29
N THR A 72 -4.61 6.16 14.01
CA THR A 72 -3.15 6.07 14.03
C THR A 72 -2.66 5.48 12.70
N VAL A 73 -1.89 6.28 11.95
CA VAL A 73 -1.36 5.88 10.64
C VAL A 73 0.11 6.24 10.52
N MET A 74 0.92 5.26 10.13
CA MET A 74 2.31 5.45 9.74
C MET A 74 2.36 6.04 8.32
N GLU A 75 3.17 7.08 8.10
CA GLU A 75 3.42 7.53 6.73
C GLU A 75 4.36 6.62 6.00
N ILE A 76 4.16 6.51 4.69
CA ILE A 76 5.06 5.79 3.81
C ILE A 76 6.51 6.31 3.89
N THR A 77 6.71 7.62 4.07
CA THR A 77 8.03 8.25 4.24
C THR A 77 8.72 7.80 5.52
N ASN A 78 7.97 7.62 6.61
CA ASN A 78 8.50 7.05 7.85
C ASN A 78 8.85 5.57 7.69
N MET A 79 8.05 4.84 6.90
CA MET A 79 8.33 3.43 6.60
C MET A 79 9.58 3.27 5.72
N THR A 80 9.78 4.13 4.73
CA THR A 80 10.92 4.04 3.79
C THR A 80 12.19 4.71 4.32
N GLY A 81 12.07 5.66 5.24
CA GLY A 81 13.18 6.52 5.68
C GLY A 81 13.61 7.55 4.63
N THR A 82 12.85 7.71 3.54
CA THR A 82 13.14 8.65 2.46
C THR A 82 12.14 9.80 2.47
N PRO A 83 12.60 11.07 2.35
CA PRO A 83 11.69 12.20 2.26
C PRO A 83 10.92 12.16 0.94
N GLU A 84 9.80 12.89 0.89
CA GLU A 84 9.08 13.11 -0.36
C GLU A 84 9.94 13.92 -1.34
N MET A 85 9.98 13.50 -2.60
CA MET A 85 10.77 14.12 -3.66
C MET A 85 9.98 14.18 -4.97
N LEU A 86 10.37 15.10 -5.86
CA LEU A 86 9.79 15.25 -7.20
C LEU A 86 8.27 15.42 -7.19
N GLY A 87 7.74 16.23 -6.27
CA GLY A 87 6.28 16.44 -6.13
C GLY A 87 5.50 15.16 -5.78
N GLY A 88 6.14 14.19 -5.14
CA GLY A 88 5.50 12.95 -4.70
C GLY A 88 5.48 11.82 -5.74
N ARG A 89 6.14 11.99 -6.89
CA ARG A 89 6.17 11.01 -8.00
C ARG A 89 6.77 9.66 -7.63
N VAL A 90 7.70 9.63 -6.67
CA VAL A 90 8.50 8.43 -6.36
C VAL A 90 8.31 7.91 -4.94
N LYS A 91 7.30 8.42 -4.21
CA LYS A 91 7.12 8.15 -2.77
C LYS A 91 6.91 6.68 -2.39
N THR A 92 6.35 5.87 -3.28
CA THR A 92 6.10 4.43 -3.03
C THR A 92 7.04 3.50 -3.78
N LEU A 93 7.88 4.04 -4.67
CA LEU A 93 8.80 3.26 -5.51
C LEU A 93 10.07 2.91 -4.75
N HIS A 94 9.92 2.10 -3.69
CA HIS A 94 10.99 1.79 -2.75
C HIS A 94 11.04 0.28 -2.43
N PRO A 95 12.25 -0.32 -2.26
CA PRO A 95 12.39 -1.73 -1.90
C PRO A 95 11.70 -2.11 -0.58
N VAL A 96 11.61 -1.22 0.40
CA VAL A 96 10.87 -1.48 1.65
C VAL A 96 9.38 -1.73 1.37
N VAL A 97 8.79 -0.95 0.47
CA VAL A 97 7.38 -1.10 0.08
C VAL A 97 7.20 -2.39 -0.73
N HIS A 98 7.97 -2.53 -1.81
CA HIS A 98 7.77 -3.63 -2.75
C HIS A 98 8.30 -4.97 -2.23
N GLY A 99 9.33 -4.97 -1.38
CA GLY A 99 9.79 -6.16 -0.65
C GLY A 99 8.71 -6.66 0.31
N GLY A 100 8.09 -5.76 1.07
CA GLY A 100 6.95 -6.11 1.95
C GLY A 100 5.76 -6.70 1.18
N ILE A 101 5.49 -6.22 -0.04
CA ILE A 101 4.41 -6.72 -0.91
C ILE A 101 4.80 -8.03 -1.62
N LEU A 102 6.01 -8.15 -2.16
CA LEU A 102 6.38 -9.23 -3.09
C LEU A 102 7.05 -10.43 -2.44
N ALA A 103 7.54 -10.30 -1.20
CA ALA A 103 8.12 -11.43 -0.50
C ALA A 103 7.13 -12.61 -0.42
N ARG A 104 7.62 -13.81 -0.68
CA ARG A 104 6.87 -15.06 -0.56
C ARG A 104 7.02 -15.61 0.85
N ASP A 105 6.13 -16.53 1.21
CA ASP A 105 6.19 -17.23 2.49
C ASP A 105 7.21 -18.39 2.46
N ILE A 106 8.47 -18.08 2.13
CA ILE A 106 9.58 -19.05 2.06
C ILE A 106 10.77 -18.60 2.91
N PRO A 107 11.62 -19.54 3.40
CA PRO A 107 12.73 -19.19 4.29
C PRO A 107 13.70 -18.15 3.72
N GLN A 108 14.00 -18.23 2.42
CA GLN A 108 14.91 -17.30 1.74
C GLN A 108 14.38 -15.85 1.78
N ASP A 109 13.18 -15.61 1.26
CA ASP A 109 12.58 -14.26 1.25
C ASP A 109 12.41 -13.70 2.68
N LYS A 110 12.07 -14.55 3.67
CA LYS A 110 12.01 -14.14 5.08
C LYS A 110 13.36 -13.70 5.63
N ALA A 111 14.45 -14.38 5.25
CA ALA A 111 15.80 -14.01 5.65
C ALA A 111 16.21 -12.66 5.02
N ASP A 112 15.90 -12.45 3.74
CA ASP A 112 16.15 -11.18 3.05
C ASP A 112 15.40 -10.02 3.72
N LEU A 113 14.11 -10.21 4.02
CA LEU A 113 13.30 -9.22 4.75
C LEU A 113 13.89 -8.90 6.13
N ALA A 114 14.27 -9.93 6.90
CA ALA A 114 14.83 -9.74 8.23
C ALA A 114 16.18 -8.99 8.20
N ALA A 115 17.05 -9.32 7.25
CA ALA A 115 18.34 -8.65 7.06
C ALA A 115 18.18 -7.16 6.74
N GLN A 116 17.11 -6.80 6.04
CA GLN A 116 16.80 -5.41 5.66
C GLN A 116 15.80 -4.73 6.60
N GLN A 117 15.37 -5.39 7.68
CA GLN A 117 14.36 -4.90 8.63
C GLN A 117 13.03 -4.51 7.96
N ILE A 118 12.66 -5.22 6.89
CA ILE A 118 11.42 -4.99 6.14
C ILE A 118 10.33 -5.89 6.70
N GLN A 119 9.17 -5.30 7.03
CA GLN A 119 7.98 -6.07 7.42
C GLN A 119 7.11 -6.39 6.21
N MET A 120 6.39 -7.51 6.29
CA MET A 120 5.43 -7.90 5.25
C MET A 120 4.24 -6.94 5.22
N ILE A 121 3.66 -6.77 4.03
CA ILE A 121 2.40 -6.07 3.79
C ILE A 121 1.36 -7.11 3.38
N ASP A 122 0.26 -7.20 4.11
CA ASP A 122 -0.78 -8.23 3.93
C ASP A 122 -1.96 -7.74 3.10
N LEU A 123 -2.21 -6.43 3.12
CA LEU A 123 -3.27 -5.80 2.36
C LEU A 123 -2.77 -4.52 1.68
N VAL A 124 -3.16 -4.33 0.42
CA VAL A 124 -2.94 -3.10 -0.32
C VAL A 124 -4.29 -2.58 -0.79
N ALA A 125 -4.70 -1.41 -0.33
CA ALA A 125 -5.82 -0.67 -0.89
C ALA A 125 -5.29 0.46 -1.76
N CYS A 126 -5.53 0.39 -3.06
CA CYS A 126 -5.03 1.38 -4.00
C CYS A 126 -6.00 1.54 -5.17
N ASN A 127 -6.39 2.78 -5.46
CA ASN A 127 -7.11 3.12 -6.68
C ASN A 127 -6.41 4.32 -7.32
N LEU A 128 -6.49 4.38 -8.65
CA LEU A 128 -5.69 5.29 -9.45
C LEU A 128 -6.38 6.64 -9.59
N TYR A 129 -5.58 7.66 -9.90
CA TYR A 129 -6.12 8.92 -10.38
C TYR A 129 -6.99 8.68 -11.65
N PRO A 130 -8.18 9.28 -11.79
CA PRO A 130 -9.10 8.98 -12.88
C PRO A 130 -8.63 9.65 -14.17
N PHE A 131 -7.66 9.03 -14.85
CA PHE A 131 -7.03 9.57 -16.04
C PHE A 131 -8.05 9.82 -17.16
N ALA A 132 -8.95 8.85 -17.40
CA ALA A 132 -10.03 8.96 -18.40
C ALA A 132 -10.94 10.18 -18.15
N ASP A 133 -11.34 10.41 -16.90
CA ASP A 133 -12.17 11.58 -16.55
C ASP A 133 -11.40 12.87 -16.70
N THR A 134 -10.09 12.84 -16.48
CA THR A 134 -9.25 14.03 -16.56
C THR A 134 -8.97 14.45 -17.99
N ILE A 135 -8.68 13.51 -18.90
CA ILE A 135 -8.52 13.82 -20.33
C ILE A 135 -9.85 14.22 -21.01
N ALA A 136 -10.99 13.93 -20.38
CA ALA A 136 -12.30 14.38 -20.84
C ALA A 136 -12.63 15.84 -20.45
N LYS A 137 -11.83 16.46 -19.56
CA LYS A 137 -12.05 17.85 -19.14
C LYS A 137 -11.77 18.80 -20.32
N PRO A 138 -12.67 19.77 -20.60
CA PRO A 138 -12.44 20.76 -21.63
C PRO A 138 -11.15 21.55 -21.40
N GLY A 139 -10.33 21.69 -22.44
CA GLY A 139 -9.14 22.55 -22.41
C GLY A 139 -7.92 21.97 -21.70
N ILE A 140 -7.93 20.70 -21.29
CA ILE A 140 -6.74 20.08 -20.69
C ILE A 140 -5.58 20.02 -21.70
N THR A 141 -4.41 20.46 -21.25
CA THR A 141 -3.18 20.40 -22.05
C THR A 141 -2.52 19.02 -21.95
N LEU A 142 -1.68 18.68 -22.93
CA LEU A 142 -0.86 17.45 -22.91
C LEU A 142 0.01 17.39 -21.65
N ALA A 143 0.63 18.51 -21.25
CA ALA A 143 1.47 18.57 -20.06
C ALA A 143 0.67 18.25 -18.79
N GLU A 144 -0.51 18.86 -18.61
CA GLU A 144 -1.39 18.57 -17.48
C GLU A 144 -1.85 17.12 -17.46
N ALA A 145 -2.19 16.55 -18.62
CA ALA A 145 -2.54 15.12 -18.70
C ALA A 145 -1.36 14.22 -18.30
N ILE A 146 -0.14 14.50 -18.76
CA ILE A 146 1.06 13.72 -18.41
C ILE A 146 1.30 13.73 -16.90
N GLU A 147 1.07 14.84 -16.20
CA GLU A 147 1.21 14.92 -14.74
C GLU A 147 0.23 13.99 -13.98
N GLN A 148 -0.85 13.56 -14.63
CA GLN A 148 -1.86 12.68 -14.03
C GLN A 148 -1.62 11.19 -14.27
N ILE A 149 -0.54 10.82 -14.95
CA ILE A 149 -0.16 9.43 -15.16
C ILE A 149 0.46 8.87 -13.86
N ASP A 150 -0.26 7.94 -13.23
CA ASP A 150 0.14 7.36 -11.95
C ASP A 150 1.10 6.17 -12.13
N ILE A 151 2.36 6.36 -11.74
CA ILE A 151 3.38 5.30 -11.76
C ILE A 151 3.33 4.45 -10.47
N GLY A 152 3.20 5.13 -9.33
CA GLY A 152 3.27 4.49 -8.02
C GLY A 152 2.08 3.56 -7.76
N GLY A 153 0.88 4.05 -8.00
CA GLY A 153 -0.37 3.31 -7.84
C GLY A 153 -0.42 2.07 -8.73
N VAL A 154 -0.08 2.20 -10.02
CA VAL A 154 -0.02 1.06 -10.95
C VAL A 154 0.98 0.00 -10.47
N THR A 155 2.14 0.42 -9.98
CA THR A 155 3.16 -0.50 -9.46
C THR A 155 2.69 -1.22 -8.19
N LEU A 156 2.02 -0.52 -7.27
CA LEU A 156 1.41 -1.11 -6.08
C LEU A 156 0.35 -2.15 -6.44
N LEU A 157 -0.57 -1.80 -7.35
CA LEU A 157 -1.62 -2.70 -7.84
C LEU A 157 -1.04 -3.99 -8.41
N ARG A 158 -0.11 -3.87 -9.36
CA ARG A 158 0.49 -5.01 -10.05
C ARG A 158 1.32 -5.88 -9.10
N ALA A 159 2.06 -5.28 -8.17
CA ALA A 159 2.85 -6.03 -7.20
C ALA A 159 1.96 -6.85 -6.25
N ALA A 160 0.90 -6.24 -5.71
CA ALA A 160 -0.02 -6.92 -4.81
C ALA A 160 -0.83 -8.00 -5.55
N ALA A 161 -1.32 -7.70 -6.76
CA ALA A 161 -2.02 -8.66 -7.60
C ALA A 161 -1.13 -9.84 -8.00
N LYS A 162 0.14 -9.61 -8.33
CA LYS A 162 1.11 -10.69 -8.60
C LYS A 162 1.26 -11.64 -7.41
N ASN A 163 1.29 -11.10 -6.19
CA ASN A 163 1.50 -11.87 -4.97
C ASN A 163 0.19 -12.24 -4.23
N PHE A 164 -0.91 -12.41 -4.96
CA PHE A 164 -2.24 -12.71 -4.41
C PHE A 164 -2.29 -13.98 -3.54
N ALA A 165 -1.30 -14.88 -3.70
CA ALA A 165 -1.16 -16.05 -2.83
C ALA A 165 -1.08 -15.64 -1.35
N ARG A 166 -0.45 -14.50 -1.06
CA ARG A 166 -0.31 -13.93 0.30
C ARG A 166 -1.06 -12.61 0.47
N VAL A 167 -0.93 -11.68 -0.46
CA VAL A 167 -1.41 -10.29 -0.33
C VAL A 167 -2.84 -10.15 -0.83
N THR A 168 -3.67 -9.42 -0.08
CA THR A 168 -4.99 -8.99 -0.55
C THR A 168 -4.86 -7.63 -1.22
N ILE A 169 -5.21 -7.53 -2.50
CA ILE A 169 -5.32 -6.26 -3.21
C ILE A 169 -6.79 -5.82 -3.26
N VAL A 170 -7.07 -4.53 -3.07
CA VAL A 170 -8.39 -3.95 -3.34
C VAL A 170 -8.24 -2.62 -4.05
N CYS A 171 -8.91 -2.50 -5.20
CA CYS A 171 -8.84 -1.31 -6.06
C CYS A 171 -10.17 -0.59 -6.28
N ASP A 172 -11.25 -1.08 -5.68
CA ASP A 172 -12.58 -0.51 -5.79
C ASP A 172 -13.20 -0.42 -4.39
N PRO A 173 -13.62 0.78 -3.95
CA PRO A 173 -14.27 0.98 -2.65
C PRO A 173 -15.49 0.09 -2.40
N ASN A 174 -16.18 -0.35 -3.46
CA ASN A 174 -17.36 -1.21 -3.34
C ASN A 174 -17.02 -2.60 -2.75
N ASP A 175 -15.76 -3.04 -2.85
CA ASP A 175 -15.31 -4.33 -2.31
C ASP A 175 -14.96 -4.25 -0.80
N TYR A 176 -14.87 -3.05 -0.21
CA TYR A 176 -14.45 -2.88 1.18
C TYR A 176 -15.36 -3.60 2.18
N GLY A 177 -16.68 -3.54 1.98
CA GLY A 177 -17.65 -4.19 2.89
C GLY A 177 -17.42 -5.69 2.96
N THR A 178 -17.48 -6.36 1.81
CA THR A 178 -17.26 -7.80 1.68
C THR A 178 -15.92 -8.23 2.28
N LEU A 179 -14.85 -7.48 2.02
CA LEU A 179 -13.52 -7.78 2.57
C LEU A 179 -13.49 -7.71 4.10
N ILE A 180 -14.12 -6.71 4.70
CA ILE A 180 -14.18 -6.57 6.15
C ILE A 180 -15.01 -7.70 6.78
N ASP A 181 -16.11 -8.09 6.16
CA ASP A 181 -16.95 -9.18 6.67
C ASP A 181 -16.19 -10.51 6.64
N GLU A 182 -15.52 -10.83 5.54
CA GLU A 182 -14.67 -12.02 5.44
C GLU A 182 -13.50 -12.00 6.43
N LEU A 183 -12.87 -10.84 6.65
CA LEU A 183 -11.80 -10.70 7.64
C LEU A 183 -12.30 -10.93 9.06
N LYS A 184 -13.50 -10.44 9.41
CA LYS A 184 -14.11 -10.67 10.73
C LYS A 184 -14.48 -12.13 10.94
N GLU A 185 -15.06 -12.77 9.93
CA GLU A 185 -15.54 -14.15 10.01
C GLU A 185 -14.37 -15.15 10.01
N ASN A 186 -13.38 -14.96 9.13
CA ASN A 186 -12.37 -15.97 8.84
C ASN A 186 -10.96 -15.59 9.34
N GLY A 187 -10.77 -14.36 9.83
CA GLY A 187 -9.45 -13.79 10.15
C GLY A 187 -8.56 -13.52 8.92
N ARG A 188 -9.05 -13.83 7.71
CA ARG A 188 -8.37 -13.68 6.41
C ARG A 188 -9.39 -13.63 5.28
N VAL A 189 -9.03 -12.96 4.20
CA VAL A 189 -9.76 -13.03 2.93
C VAL A 189 -9.55 -14.43 2.31
N PRO A 190 -10.58 -15.15 1.84
CA PRO A 190 -10.43 -16.45 1.20
C PRO A 190 -9.52 -16.39 -0.04
N HIS A 191 -8.78 -17.48 -0.31
CA HIS A 191 -7.85 -17.53 -1.44
C HIS A 191 -8.53 -17.26 -2.79
N ALA A 192 -9.72 -17.86 -3.01
CA ALA A 192 -10.50 -17.64 -4.22
C ALA A 192 -10.92 -16.18 -4.40
N HIS A 193 -11.19 -15.46 -3.30
CA HIS A 193 -11.51 -14.04 -3.39
C HIS A 193 -10.25 -13.19 -3.71
N ARG A 194 -9.10 -13.49 -3.11
CA ARG A 194 -7.83 -12.83 -3.50
C ARG A 194 -7.48 -13.03 -4.98
N GLN A 195 -7.77 -14.20 -5.56
CA GLN A 195 -7.64 -14.44 -7.00
C GLN A 195 -8.53 -13.51 -7.82
N LYS A 196 -9.82 -13.38 -7.46
CA LYS A 196 -10.76 -12.46 -8.14
C LYS A 196 -10.30 -11.01 -8.06
N LEU A 197 -9.86 -10.58 -6.88
CA LEU A 197 -9.35 -9.23 -6.67
C LEU A 197 -8.06 -8.96 -7.47
N ALA A 198 -7.17 -9.95 -7.59
CA ALA A 198 -5.98 -9.83 -8.41
C ALA A 198 -6.32 -9.67 -9.90
N ILE A 199 -7.29 -10.45 -10.41
CA ILE A 199 -7.80 -10.29 -11.78
C ILE A 199 -8.38 -8.89 -11.97
N LYS A 200 -9.20 -8.41 -11.01
CA LYS A 200 -9.79 -7.06 -11.03
C LYS A 200 -8.70 -5.97 -11.07
N ALA A 201 -7.66 -6.10 -10.25
CA ALA A 201 -6.54 -5.15 -10.23
C ALA A 201 -5.74 -5.14 -11.55
N PHE A 202 -5.46 -6.31 -12.13
CA PHE A 202 -4.79 -6.36 -13.45
C PHE A 202 -5.66 -5.78 -14.56
N ALA A 203 -6.96 -6.07 -14.57
CA ALA A 203 -7.90 -5.47 -15.51
C ALA A 203 -7.94 -3.95 -15.36
N HIS A 204 -7.98 -3.44 -14.12
CA HIS A 204 -7.94 -2.01 -13.86
C HIS A 204 -6.68 -1.34 -14.42
N THR A 205 -5.50 -1.95 -14.23
CA THR A 205 -4.25 -1.41 -14.80
C THR A 205 -4.18 -1.50 -16.32
N ARG A 206 -4.74 -2.56 -16.93
CA ARG A 206 -4.88 -2.67 -18.39
C ARG A 206 -5.72 -1.54 -18.95
N ASP A 207 -6.88 -1.28 -18.34
CA ASP A 207 -7.81 -0.25 -18.82
C ASP A 207 -7.21 1.15 -18.65
N TYR A 208 -6.46 1.35 -17.56
CA TYR A 208 -5.69 2.57 -17.32
C TYR A 208 -4.64 2.84 -18.41
N ASP A 209 -3.79 1.85 -18.73
CA ASP A 209 -2.79 1.98 -19.78
C ASP A 209 -3.42 2.15 -21.17
N THR A 210 -4.58 1.52 -21.41
CA THR A 210 -5.35 1.70 -22.65
C THR A 210 -5.83 3.13 -22.82
N ALA A 211 -6.31 3.78 -21.75
CA ALA A 211 -6.70 5.20 -21.79
C ALA A 211 -5.49 6.11 -22.08
N ILE A 212 -4.34 5.86 -21.44
CA ILE A 212 -3.10 6.63 -21.67
C ILE A 212 -2.64 6.51 -23.13
N THR A 213 -2.52 5.28 -23.62
CA THR A 213 -2.04 5.02 -24.99
C THR A 213 -2.97 5.61 -26.04
N THR A 214 -4.29 5.50 -25.84
CA THR A 214 -5.28 6.11 -26.73
C THR A 214 -5.15 7.63 -26.76
N TYR A 215 -5.02 8.27 -25.61
CA TYR A 215 -4.86 9.72 -25.51
C TYR A 215 -3.57 10.20 -26.19
N LEU A 216 -2.42 9.61 -25.85
CA LEU A 216 -1.13 10.03 -26.40
C LEU A 216 -1.05 9.85 -27.92
N LYS A 217 -1.61 8.75 -28.44
CA LYS A 217 -1.68 8.52 -29.89
C LYS A 217 -2.47 9.64 -30.59
N ASN A 218 -3.64 10.00 -30.06
CA ASN A 218 -4.46 11.06 -30.64
C ASN A 218 -3.76 12.41 -30.59
N GLN A 219 -3.09 12.74 -29.48
CA GLN A 219 -2.35 14.00 -29.33
C GLN A 219 -1.18 14.10 -30.31
N TRP A 220 -0.41 13.03 -30.50
CA TRP A 220 0.74 13.06 -31.41
C TRP A 220 0.35 12.99 -32.88
N SER A 221 -0.68 12.22 -33.25
CA SER A 221 -1.19 12.23 -34.63
C SER A 221 -1.81 13.57 -35.02
N ALA A 222 -2.39 14.32 -34.07
CA ALA A 222 -2.89 15.67 -34.32
C ALA A 222 -1.76 16.71 -34.50
N ASN A 223 -0.57 16.47 -33.95
CA ASN A 223 0.58 17.36 -34.06
C ASN A 223 1.45 17.08 -35.31
N GLU A 224 1.16 16.00 -36.05
CA GLU A 224 1.82 15.64 -37.32
C GLU A 224 1.07 16.19 -38.56
N GLN A 225 -0.06 16.89 -38.37
CA GLN A 225 -0.87 17.52 -39.42
C GLN A 225 -0.80 19.05 -39.34
#